data_AF-A0A3N4NU54-F1
#
_entry.id   AF-A0A3N4NU54-F1
#
_cell.length_a   1.000
_cell.length_b   1.000
_cell.length_c   1.000
_cell.angle_alpha   90.00
_cell.angle_beta   90.00
_cell.angle_gamma   90.00
#
_symmetry.space_group_name_H-M   'P 1'
#
loop_
_entity.id
_entity.type
_entity.pdbx_description
1 polymer ?
#
loop_
_entity_poly.entity_id
_entity_poly.type
_entity_poly.pdbx_seq_one_letter_code
_entity_poly.pdbx_strand_id
1 'polypeptide(L)'
;MQDYNTIVNFKLEEELVFEDFSLKFVKYRTVPGPNNAKWTMKFWDFEVYGELGVKQLHWSSGTGRITPLSFTYNNVEFRLILKILKTNKPNTPFTFVELEKDQLVIQKLNK
;
A
#
# COMPACT_ATOMS: atom_id res chain seq x y z
N MET A 1 6.90 -11.23 13.41
CA MET A 1 6.27 -11.61 12.13
C MET A 1 4.87 -11.03 12.14
N GLN A 2 4.45 -10.41 11.05
CA GLN A 2 3.16 -9.73 10.88
C GLN A 2 2.16 -10.66 10.18
N ASP A 3 0.88 -10.56 10.54
CA ASP A 3 -0.20 -11.31 9.91
C ASP A 3 -0.68 -10.63 8.61
N TYR A 4 -1.14 -11.43 7.65
CA TYR A 4 -1.84 -10.91 6.48
C TYR A 4 -3.26 -10.48 6.81
N ASN A 5 -3.81 -9.56 6.01
CA ASN A 5 -5.18 -9.05 6.12
C ASN A 5 -5.50 -8.33 7.43
N THR A 6 -4.47 -7.96 8.22
CA THR A 6 -4.60 -7.17 9.44
C THR A 6 -3.98 -5.79 9.25
N ILE A 7 -4.40 -4.83 10.08
CA ILE A 7 -3.81 -3.49 10.12
C ILE A 7 -2.51 -3.58 10.89
N VAL A 8 -1.42 -3.11 10.28
CA VAL A 8 -0.10 -3.04 10.88
C VAL A 8 0.42 -1.61 10.80
N ASN A 9 1.16 -1.18 11.83
CA ASN A 9 1.84 0.11 11.81
C ASN A 9 3.18 -0.03 11.10
N PHE A 10 3.56 0.93 10.28
CA PHE A 10 4.88 1.00 9.65
C PHE A 10 5.61 2.29 10.06
N LYS A 11 6.95 2.26 10.02
CA LYS A 11 7.78 3.44 10.23
C LYS A 11 8.88 3.51 9.19
N LEU A 12 9.46 4.69 9.03
CA LEU A 12 10.55 4.93 8.10
C LEU A 12 11.73 3.99 8.42
N GLU A 13 12.20 3.29 7.40
CA GLU A 13 13.29 2.30 7.44
C GLU A 13 13.05 1.09 8.34
N GLU A 14 11.88 0.99 9.00
CA GLU A 14 11.49 -0.18 9.78
C GLU A 14 11.02 -1.30 8.84
N GLU A 15 11.51 -2.50 9.09
CA GLU A 15 11.19 -3.70 8.32
C GLU A 15 10.02 -4.46 8.96
N LEU A 16 8.94 -4.62 8.20
CA LEU A 16 7.79 -5.46 8.53
C LEU A 16 7.98 -6.84 7.92
N VAL A 17 8.27 -7.82 8.76
CA VAL A 17 8.50 -9.21 8.33
C VAL A 17 7.17 -9.95 8.23
N PHE A 18 6.80 -10.39 7.03
CA PHE A 18 5.70 -11.32 6.76
C PHE A 18 6.25 -12.72 6.47
N GLU A 19 5.37 -13.72 6.39
CA GLU A 19 5.76 -15.10 6.09
C GLU A 19 6.49 -15.25 4.74
N ASP A 20 6.02 -14.54 3.70
CA ASP A 20 6.51 -14.70 2.32
C ASP A 20 7.64 -13.71 1.96
N PHE A 21 7.70 -12.56 2.64
CA PHE A 21 8.66 -11.49 2.36
C PHE A 21 8.73 -10.49 3.53
N SER A 22 9.73 -9.62 3.49
CA SER A 22 9.77 -8.44 4.34
C SER A 22 9.43 -7.18 3.55
N LEU A 23 8.77 -6.22 4.18
CA LEU A 23 8.40 -4.93 3.60
C LEU A 23 9.02 -3.80 4.40
N LYS A 24 9.78 -2.93 3.74
CA LYS A 24 10.36 -1.74 4.37
C LYS A 24 9.77 -0.48 3.78
N PHE A 25 9.35 0.45 4.63
CA PHE A 25 8.97 1.79 4.17
C PHE A 25 10.23 2.64 3.98
N VAL A 26 10.47 3.12 2.76
CA VAL A 26 11.74 3.78 2.41
C VAL A 26 11.60 5.28 2.38
N LYS A 27 10.50 5.79 1.81
CA LYS A 27 10.36 7.22 1.59
C LYS A 27 8.91 7.65 1.45
N TYR A 28 8.59 8.77 2.09
CA TYR A 28 7.44 9.59 1.75
C TYR A 28 7.89 10.71 0.81
N ARG A 29 7.16 10.94 -0.29
CA ARG A 29 7.41 12.11 -1.16
C ARG A 29 6.13 12.74 -1.65
N THR A 30 6.18 14.04 -1.80
CA THR A 30 5.11 14.84 -2.41
C THR A 30 5.64 15.37 -3.73
N VAL A 31 4.90 15.15 -4.81
CA VAL A 31 5.27 15.64 -6.16
C VAL A 31 4.15 16.52 -6.71
N PRO A 32 4.47 17.55 -7.52
CA PRO A 32 3.46 18.33 -8.22
C PRO A 32 2.59 17.42 -9.09
N GLY A 33 1.31 17.74 -9.20
CA GLY A 33 0.45 17.09 -10.20
C GLY A 33 0.96 17.39 -11.62
N PRO A 34 0.68 16.52 -12.61
CA PRO A 34 1.08 16.73 -13.99
C PRO A 34 0.47 18.03 -14.55
N ASN A 35 1.06 18.54 -15.63
CA ASN A 35 0.55 19.70 -16.38
C ASN A 35 0.41 20.99 -15.54
N ASN A 36 1.38 21.29 -14.66
CA ASN A 36 1.35 22.47 -13.79
C ASN A 36 0.08 22.56 -12.91
N ALA A 37 -0.46 21.40 -12.54
CA ALA A 37 -1.55 21.34 -11.60
C ALA A 37 -1.18 22.00 -10.26
N LYS A 38 -2.11 22.78 -9.70
CA LYS A 38 -1.94 23.43 -8.38
C LYS A 38 -2.02 22.46 -7.19
N TRP A 39 -2.32 21.20 -7.46
CA TRP A 39 -2.45 20.14 -6.46
C TRP A 39 -1.21 19.24 -6.48
N THR A 40 -0.97 18.50 -5.39
CA THR A 40 0.18 17.60 -5.25
C THR A 40 -0.25 16.15 -5.07
N MET A 41 0.51 15.20 -5.64
CA MET A 41 0.39 13.77 -5.34
C MET A 41 1.26 13.40 -4.14
N LYS A 42 0.78 12.50 -3.30
CA LYS A 42 1.57 11.88 -2.24
C LYS A 42 1.94 10.46 -2.65
N PHE A 43 3.19 10.09 -2.43
CA PHE A 43 3.74 8.77 -2.69
C PHE A 43 4.38 8.21 -1.42
N TRP A 44 4.15 6.92 -1.22
CA TRP A 44 4.82 6.10 -0.23
C TRP A 44 5.58 5.02 -0.99
N ASP A 45 6.89 5.11 -0.93
CA ASP A 45 7.81 4.18 -1.58
C ASP A 45 8.19 3.10 -0.55
N PHE A 46 7.97 1.84 -0.91
CA PHE A 46 8.33 0.67 -0.11
C PHE A 46 9.27 -0.23 -0.90
N GLU A 47 9.99 -1.08 -0.18
CA GLU A 47 10.81 -2.15 -0.74
C GLU A 47 10.35 -3.49 -0.17
N VAL A 48 10.13 -4.45 -1.06
CA VAL A 48 9.88 -5.85 -0.73
C VAL A 48 11.19 -6.60 -0.84
N TYR A 49 11.57 -7.28 0.24
CA TYR A 49 12.78 -8.08 0.37
C TYR A 49 12.42 -9.56 0.51
N GLY A 50 13.20 -10.43 -0.14
CA GLY A 50 13.19 -11.86 0.12
C GLY A 50 14.11 -12.59 -0.84
N GLU A 51 13.90 -13.90 -1.00
CA GLU A 51 14.75 -14.79 -1.81
C GLU A 51 14.89 -14.36 -3.28
N LEU A 52 13.88 -13.69 -3.84
CA LEU A 52 13.89 -13.21 -5.23
C LEU A 52 14.59 -11.85 -5.41
N GLY A 53 15.16 -11.30 -4.34
CA GLY A 53 15.83 -9.99 -4.32
C GLY A 53 14.94 -8.86 -3.80
N VAL A 54 15.30 -7.63 -4.18
CA VAL A 54 14.61 -6.40 -3.74
C VAL A 54 13.71 -5.86 -4.84
N LYS A 55 12.44 -5.62 -4.52
CA LYS A 55 11.44 -5.03 -5.42
C LYS A 55 10.90 -3.73 -4.86
N GLN A 56 10.96 -2.66 -5.63
CA GLN A 56 10.38 -1.37 -5.24
C GLN A 56 8.87 -1.34 -5.53
N LEU A 57 8.11 -0.80 -4.58
CA LEU A 57 6.67 -0.58 -4.67
C LEU A 57 6.39 0.91 -4.46
N HIS A 58 5.57 1.49 -5.33
CA HIS A 58 5.19 2.90 -5.26
C HIS A 58 3.67 3.02 -5.07
N TRP A 59 3.23 3.28 -3.85
CA TRP A 59 1.82 3.55 -3.57
C TRP A 59 1.55 5.05 -3.68
N SER A 60 0.50 5.46 -4.38
CA SER A 60 0.18 6.88 -4.57
C SER A 60 -1.26 7.21 -4.18
N SER A 61 -1.46 8.38 -3.57
CA SER A 61 -2.80 8.85 -3.24
C SER A 61 -3.59 9.41 -4.43
N GLY A 62 -2.97 9.54 -5.62
CA GLY A 62 -3.62 9.97 -6.87
C GLY A 62 -4.43 11.28 -6.80
N THR A 63 -5.17 11.56 -7.88
CA THR A 63 -6.26 12.57 -7.96
C THR A 63 -7.63 11.99 -8.21
N GLY A 64 -7.74 10.66 -8.21
CA GLY A 64 -8.96 9.96 -8.52
C GLY A 64 -9.26 8.86 -7.51
N ARG A 65 -9.72 7.72 -8.02
CA ARG A 65 -10.04 6.54 -7.21
C ARG A 65 -8.74 5.98 -6.62
N ILE A 66 -8.54 6.17 -5.32
CA ILE A 66 -7.46 5.55 -4.58
C ILE A 66 -7.71 4.04 -4.56
N THR A 67 -6.77 3.25 -5.07
CA THR A 67 -6.89 1.79 -5.10
C THR A 67 -5.73 1.15 -4.35
N PRO A 68 -5.91 -0.08 -3.82
CA PRO A 68 -4.79 -0.90 -3.41
C PRO A 68 -3.73 -1.03 -4.51
N LEU A 69 -2.46 -1.11 -4.12
CA LEU A 69 -1.37 -1.45 -5.04
C LEU A 69 -1.24 -2.97 -5.08
N SER A 70 -1.62 -3.60 -6.21
CA SER A 70 -1.36 -5.01 -6.44
C SER A 70 0.11 -5.25 -6.79
N PHE A 71 0.67 -6.34 -6.26
CA PHE A 71 1.98 -6.84 -6.67
C PHE A 71 2.03 -8.36 -6.53
N THR A 72 2.79 -9.01 -7.42
CA THR A 72 3.08 -10.44 -7.31
C THR A 72 4.45 -10.65 -6.67
N TYR A 73 4.52 -11.62 -5.76
CA TYR A 73 5.74 -12.13 -5.17
C TYR A 73 5.62 -13.66 -5.03
N ASN A 74 6.63 -14.41 -5.46
CA ASN A 74 6.63 -15.88 -5.46
C ASN A 74 5.32 -16.52 -6.01
N ASN A 75 4.85 -16.05 -7.18
CA ASN A 75 3.59 -16.48 -7.82
C ASN A 75 2.28 -16.26 -7.03
N VAL A 76 2.35 -15.58 -5.89
CA VAL A 76 1.19 -15.16 -5.09
C VAL A 76 0.92 -13.68 -5.33
N GLU A 77 -0.34 -13.32 -5.52
CA GLU A 77 -0.76 -11.91 -5.65
C GLU A 77 -1.06 -11.33 -4.27
N PHE A 78 -0.52 -10.14 -4.01
CA PHE A 78 -0.73 -9.37 -2.80
C PHE A 78 -1.26 -7.99 -3.15
N ARG A 79 -1.93 -7.35 -2.18
CA ARG A 79 -2.30 -5.95 -2.26
C ARG A 79 -1.77 -5.18 -1.06
N LEU A 80 -1.05 -4.10 -1.33
CA LEU A 80 -0.67 -3.09 -0.34
C LEU A 80 -1.78 -2.03 -0.27
N ILE A 81 -2.34 -1.86 0.92
CA ILE A 81 -3.48 -0.98 1.20
C ILE A 81 -3.07 0.04 2.26
N LEU A 82 -3.01 1.31 1.88
CA LEU A 82 -2.88 2.45 2.81
C LEU A 82 -4.22 3.15 3.06
N LYS A 83 -5.23 2.88 2.24
CA LYS A 83 -6.61 3.36 2.44
C LYS A 83 -7.58 2.23 2.13
N ILE A 84 -8.44 1.88 3.07
CA ILE A 84 -9.43 0.82 2.90
C ILE A 84 -10.66 1.39 2.21
N LEU A 85 -11.17 0.67 1.21
CA LEU A 85 -12.46 0.94 0.61
C LEU A 85 -13.52 0.20 1.42
N LYS A 86 -14.33 0.93 2.20
CA LYS A 86 -15.44 0.38 2.96
C LYS A 86 -16.74 0.59 2.18
N THR A 87 -17.28 -0.50 1.64
CA THR A 87 -18.68 -0.52 1.21
C THR A 87 -19.54 -0.78 2.44
N ASN A 88 -20.50 0.10 2.70
CA ASN A 88 -21.43 -0.11 3.81
C ASN A 88 -22.63 -0.96 3.38
N LYS A 89 -22.93 -1.07 2.06
CA LYS A 89 -24.03 -1.89 1.49
C LYS A 89 -23.80 -2.19 -0.01
N PRO A 90 -24.34 -3.29 -0.57
CA PRO A 90 -24.47 -3.46 -2.02
C PRO A 90 -25.15 -2.23 -2.65
N ASN A 91 -24.66 -1.77 -3.81
CA ASN A 91 -25.17 -0.60 -4.55
C ASN A 91 -25.04 0.79 -3.86
N THR A 92 -24.13 0.95 -2.89
CA THR A 92 -23.79 2.28 -2.34
C THR A 92 -22.47 2.82 -2.91
N PRO A 93 -22.30 4.15 -3.02
CA PRO A 93 -21.02 4.75 -3.37
C PRO A 93 -19.94 4.30 -2.38
N PHE A 94 -18.75 4.00 -2.90
CA PHE A 94 -17.63 3.59 -2.06
C PHE A 94 -17.26 4.70 -1.07
N THR A 95 -17.27 4.40 0.22
CA THR A 95 -16.66 5.25 1.25
C THR A 95 -15.23 4.79 1.48
N PHE A 96 -14.26 5.67 1.26
CA PHE A 96 -12.88 5.39 1.67
C PHE A 96 -12.77 5.62 3.18
N VAL A 97 -12.38 4.58 3.91
CA VAL A 97 -11.85 4.73 5.27
C VAL A 97 -10.34 4.81 5.10
N GLU A 98 -9.82 6.02 5.23
CA GLU A 98 -8.39 6.23 5.33
C GLU A 98 -7.91 5.53 6.60
N LEU A 99 -6.89 4.67 6.46
CA LEU A 99 -6.18 4.17 7.63
C LEU A 99 -5.47 5.34 8.31
N GLU A 100 -5.04 5.16 9.55
CA GLU A 100 -4.18 6.17 10.15
C GLU A 100 -2.90 6.33 9.31
N LYS A 101 -2.27 7.51 9.38
CA LYS A 101 -1.18 7.94 8.50
C LYS A 101 -0.05 6.89 8.35
N ASP A 102 0.20 6.14 9.40
CA ASP A 102 1.31 5.19 9.52
C ASP A 102 0.80 3.74 9.62
N GLN A 103 -0.39 3.46 9.09
CA GLN A 103 -1.01 2.14 9.05
C GLN A 103 -1.11 1.61 7.62
N LEU A 104 -0.90 0.31 7.47
CA LEU A 104 -1.12 -0.40 6.20
C LEU A 104 -1.78 -1.76 6.44
N VAL A 105 -2.30 -2.35 5.37
CA VAL A 105 -2.69 -3.76 5.30
C VAL A 105 -1.99 -4.40 4.11
N ILE A 106 -1.38 -5.57 4.32
CA ILE A 106 -0.98 -6.47 3.25
C ILE A 106 -2.06 -7.55 3.11
N GLN A 107 -2.82 -7.49 2.03
CA GLN A 107 -3.81 -8.52 1.69
C GLN A 107 -3.14 -9.61 0.87
N LYS A 108 -3.15 -10.86 1.34
CA LYS A 108 -2.73 -12.03 0.56
C LYS A 108 -3.96 -12.54 -0.20
N LEU A 109 -3.90 -12.57 -1.53
CA LEU A 109 -5.01 -13.09 -2.34
C LEU A 109 -4.80 -14.57 -2.55
N ASN A 110 -5.68 -15.38 -1.97
CA ASN A 110 -5.74 -16.80 -2.29
C ASN A 110 -6.35 -16.93 -3.69
N LYS A 111 -5.67 -17.67 -4.57
CA LYS A 111 -6.26 -18.17 -5.82
C LYS A 111 -7.31 -19.24 -5.51
#